data_AF-A0A512H4G5-F1
#
_entry.id   AF-A0A512H4G5-F1
#
_cell.length_a   1.000
_cell.length_b   1.000
_cell.length_c   1.000
_cell.angle_alpha   90.00
_cell.angle_beta   90.00
_cell.angle_gamma   90.00
#
_symmetry.space_group_name_H-M   'P 1'
#
loop_
_entity.id
_entity.type
_entity.pdbx_description
1 polymer ?
#
loop_
_entity_poly.entity_id
_entity_poly.type
_entity_poly.pdbx_seq_one_letter_code
_entity_poly.pdbx_strand_id
1 'polypeptide(L)'
;MRDKTGRGLWGAVMGGLVGLLLFPVLVPAAGEDIPDFPQAIAVLNQERDKAIACAKVLKAFPPADARQRAALEKEYEDARAEFNAAIVRLRLALAQGNPDQELEGIKRDLRLASSKRDGFCAHTDALLTATDNGEKSPWAIVIPVVVDVVLQVAEWFMRDTVRKDELRASQYREALNNAQWPLFADIPKPESAPPSP
;
A
#
# COMPACT_ATOMS: atom_id res chain seq x y z
N MET A 1 -28.69 41.68 -46.90
CA MET A 1 -27.34 42.29 -46.95
C MET A 1 -26.52 41.55 -45.89
N ARG A 2 -25.49 40.70 -46.14
CA ARG A 2 -24.42 40.71 -47.18
C ARG A 2 -23.79 42.11 -47.28
N ASP A 3 -22.49 42.36 -47.13
CA ASP A 3 -21.24 41.55 -47.18
C ASP A 3 -20.10 42.40 -46.50
N LYS A 4 -18.86 41.99 -46.15
CA LYS A 4 -18.05 40.73 -46.26
C LYS A 4 -16.78 40.83 -45.37
N THR A 5 -16.10 39.70 -45.15
CA THR A 5 -14.62 39.51 -44.95
C THR A 5 -13.81 40.27 -43.87
N GLY A 6 -13.05 39.49 -43.08
CA GLY A 6 -11.92 39.96 -42.27
C GLY A 6 -10.99 38.81 -41.86
N ARG A 7 -10.47 38.03 -42.82
CA ARG A 7 -9.51 36.94 -42.56
C ARG A 7 -8.08 37.46 -42.61
N GLY A 8 -7.34 37.28 -41.52
CA GLY A 8 -5.88 37.26 -41.52
C GLY A 8 -5.36 36.77 -40.17
N LEU A 9 -4.17 36.20 -40.04
CA LEU A 9 -3.30 35.47 -40.95
C LEU A 9 -2.18 34.98 -40.01
N TRP A 10 -2.06 33.67 -39.80
CA TRP A 10 -0.80 32.97 -39.50
C TRP A 10 0.19 33.64 -38.52
N GLY A 11 -0.03 33.45 -37.22
CA GLY A 11 1.01 33.58 -36.19
C GLY A 11 1.52 32.20 -35.77
N ALA A 12 2.54 31.67 -36.45
CA ALA A 12 3.14 30.39 -36.09
C ALA A 12 4.06 30.55 -34.87
N VAL A 13 3.65 30.00 -33.73
CA VAL A 13 4.54 29.80 -32.57
C VAL A 13 4.94 28.33 -32.52
N MET A 14 6.08 28.01 -33.12
CA MET A 14 6.81 26.79 -32.75
C MET A 14 7.30 26.95 -31.31
N GLY A 15 6.88 26.05 -30.42
CA GLY A 15 7.30 26.10 -29.03
C GLY A 15 6.96 24.82 -28.29
N GLY A 16 7.98 24.02 -27.98
CA GLY A 16 7.86 22.91 -27.02
C GLY A 16 7.19 21.66 -27.57
N LEU A 17 7.99 20.81 -28.22
CA LEU A 17 7.80 19.37 -28.12
C LEU A 17 8.09 18.99 -26.65
N VAL A 18 7.12 19.22 -25.77
CA VAL A 18 7.15 18.71 -24.40
C VAL A 18 7.07 17.20 -24.54
N GLY A 19 8.23 16.56 -24.45
CA GLY A 19 8.34 15.12 -24.43
C GLY A 19 7.55 14.62 -23.23
N LEU A 20 6.32 14.17 -23.48
CA LEU A 20 5.49 13.48 -22.52
C LEU A 20 6.20 12.15 -22.25
N LEU A 21 7.15 12.18 -21.32
CA LEU A 21 7.76 10.99 -20.72
C LEU A 21 6.65 10.28 -19.96
N LEU A 22 5.88 9.49 -20.72
CA LEU A 22 5.14 8.33 -20.25
C LEU A 22 6.18 7.37 -19.68
N PHE A 23 6.66 7.68 -18.48
CA PHE A 23 7.14 6.64 -17.58
C PHE A 23 5.96 5.68 -17.43
N PRO A 24 6.07 4.42 -17.88
CA PRO A 24 5.13 3.42 -17.43
C PRO A 24 5.38 3.31 -15.93
N VAL A 25 4.48 3.92 -15.14
CA VAL A 25 4.33 3.51 -13.76
C VAL A 25 3.92 2.05 -13.85
N LEU A 26 4.87 1.14 -13.64
CA LEU A 26 4.56 -0.24 -13.32
C LEU A 26 3.82 -0.18 -11.99
N VAL A 27 2.51 0.02 -12.07
CA VAL A 27 1.59 -0.41 -11.03
C VAL A 27 1.65 -1.94 -11.11
N PRO A 28 2.30 -2.64 -10.16
CA PRO A 28 2.21 -4.09 -10.13
C PRO A 28 0.73 -4.41 -10.01
N ALA A 29 0.18 -5.12 -10.99
CA ALA A 29 -1.23 -5.48 -11.00
C ALA A 29 -1.50 -6.27 -9.72
N ALA A 30 -2.52 -5.88 -8.96
CA ALA A 30 -2.95 -6.59 -7.76
C ALA A 30 -3.48 -7.98 -8.16
N GLY A 31 -2.56 -8.95 -8.27
CA GLY A 31 -2.83 -10.21 -8.97
C GLY A 31 -1.61 -10.89 -9.60
N GLU A 32 -0.37 -10.47 -9.35
CA GLU A 32 0.76 -11.42 -9.49
C GLU A 32 0.44 -12.67 -8.65
N ASP A 33 0.58 -13.85 -9.26
CA ASP A 33 0.53 -15.10 -8.50
C ASP A 33 1.55 -15.02 -7.37
N ILE A 34 1.24 -15.66 -6.25
CA ILE A 34 2.15 -15.82 -5.12
C ILE A 34 2.70 -17.25 -5.22
N PRO A 35 3.76 -17.55 -5.99
CA PRO A 35 4.28 -18.90 -6.15
C PRO A 35 4.52 -19.64 -4.83
N ASP A 36 5.11 -18.99 -3.82
CA ASP A 36 5.60 -19.64 -2.61
C ASP A 36 5.30 -18.93 -1.27
N PHE A 37 5.57 -19.64 -0.18
CA PHE A 37 5.34 -19.18 1.19
C PHE A 37 6.19 -17.94 1.58
N PRO A 38 7.51 -17.84 1.24
CA PRO A 38 8.27 -16.60 1.36
C PRO A 38 7.61 -15.38 0.71
N GLN A 39 7.07 -15.52 -0.51
CA GLN A 39 6.39 -14.42 -1.21
C GLN A 39 5.09 -14.03 -0.52
N ALA A 40 4.34 -14.98 0.05
CA ALA A 40 3.16 -14.66 0.86
C ALA A 40 3.52 -13.78 2.08
N ILE A 41 4.66 -14.06 2.72
CA ILE A 41 5.20 -13.22 3.81
C ILE A 41 5.63 -11.84 3.29
N ALA A 42 6.25 -11.76 2.10
CA ALA A 42 6.64 -10.49 1.49
C ALA A 42 5.41 -9.60 1.18
N VAL A 43 4.36 -10.18 0.59
CA VAL A 43 3.07 -9.52 0.34
C VAL A 43 2.45 -9.02 1.65
N LEU A 44 2.42 -9.83 2.70
CA LEU A 44 1.91 -9.42 4.01
C LEU A 44 2.61 -8.19 4.59
N ASN A 45 3.94 -8.12 4.50
CA ASN A 45 4.71 -6.95 4.94
C ASN A 45 4.41 -5.72 4.06
N GLN A 46 4.34 -5.91 2.74
CA GLN A 46 4.01 -4.83 1.80
C GLN A 46 2.62 -4.24 2.07
N GLU A 47 1.61 -5.09 2.32
CA GLU A 47 0.24 -4.67 2.63
C GLU A 47 0.15 -3.94 3.99
N ARG A 48 0.90 -4.40 5.00
CA ARG A 48 1.07 -3.68 6.29
C ARG A 48 1.60 -2.27 6.07
N ASP A 49 2.65 -2.13 5.28
CA ASP A 49 3.33 -0.84 5.12
C ASP A 49 2.49 0.16 4.30
N LYS A 50 1.77 -0.31 3.27
CA LYS A 50 0.74 0.47 2.58
C LYS A 50 -0.34 0.95 3.56
N ALA A 51 -0.89 0.06 4.38
CA ALA A 51 -1.94 0.40 5.34
C ALA A 51 -1.47 1.41 6.40
N ILE A 52 -0.23 1.29 6.89
CA ILE A 52 0.39 2.26 7.80
C ILE A 52 0.53 3.64 7.13
N ALA A 53 0.89 3.70 5.84
CA ALA A 53 0.95 4.96 5.10
C ALA A 53 -0.42 5.63 4.99
N CYS A 54 -1.46 4.89 4.60
CA CYS A 54 -2.85 5.38 4.54
C CYS A 54 -3.37 5.81 5.93
N ALA A 55 -3.04 5.07 6.99
CA ALA A 55 -3.36 5.48 8.37
C ALA A 55 -2.64 6.77 8.81
N LYS A 56 -1.39 6.99 8.39
CA LYS A 56 -0.67 8.25 8.60
C LYS A 56 -1.32 9.41 7.86
N VAL A 57 -1.84 9.20 6.64
CA VAL A 57 -2.67 10.18 5.92
C VAL A 57 -3.89 10.56 6.75
N LEU A 58 -4.67 9.58 7.22
CA LEU A 58 -5.87 9.82 8.04
C LEU A 58 -5.54 10.61 9.33
N LYS A 59 -4.40 10.35 9.97
CA LYS A 59 -3.94 11.10 11.16
C LYS A 59 -3.41 12.50 10.84
N ALA A 60 -2.89 12.73 9.63
CA ALA A 60 -2.43 14.03 9.18
C ALA A 60 -3.61 14.94 8.77
N PHE A 61 -4.59 14.38 8.06
CA PHE A 61 -5.73 15.08 7.47
C PHE A 61 -7.06 14.42 7.89
N PRO A 62 -7.41 14.44 9.20
CA PRO A 62 -8.63 13.80 9.67
C PRO A 62 -9.88 14.49 9.11
N PRO A 63 -10.94 13.73 8.76
CA PRO A 63 -12.24 14.31 8.43
C PRO A 63 -12.76 15.21 9.55
N ALA A 64 -13.41 16.31 9.18
CA ALA A 64 -14.05 17.23 10.12
C ALA A 64 -15.22 16.57 10.87
N ASP A 65 -15.95 15.65 10.22
CA ASP A 65 -16.95 14.82 10.89
C ASP A 65 -16.28 13.68 11.66
N ALA A 66 -16.48 13.68 12.98
CA ALA A 66 -16.02 12.62 13.87
C ALA A 66 -16.63 11.25 13.54
N ARG A 67 -17.84 11.18 12.97
CA ARG A 67 -18.44 9.90 12.54
C ARG A 67 -17.74 9.35 11.30
N GLN A 68 -17.47 10.18 10.30
CA GLN A 68 -16.67 9.80 9.13
C GLN A 68 -15.27 9.33 9.56
N ARG A 69 -14.59 10.04 10.47
CA ARG A 69 -13.30 9.61 11.01
C ARG A 69 -13.40 8.23 11.68
N ALA A 70 -14.37 8.03 12.57
CA ALA A 70 -14.56 6.75 13.26
C ALA A 70 -14.90 5.59 12.29
N ALA A 71 -15.59 5.87 11.17
CA ALA A 71 -15.82 4.88 10.13
C ALA A 71 -14.52 4.46 9.42
N LEU A 72 -13.65 5.41 9.06
CA LEU A 72 -12.35 5.12 8.43
C LEU A 72 -11.38 4.41 9.40
N GLU A 73 -11.39 4.76 10.68
CA GLU A 73 -10.65 4.02 11.73
C GLU A 73 -11.15 2.57 11.83
N LYS A 74 -12.47 2.36 11.73
CA LYS A 74 -13.06 1.02 11.68
C LYS A 74 -12.70 0.25 10.40
N GLU A 75 -12.66 0.89 9.24
CA GLU A 75 -12.23 0.26 7.98
C GLU A 75 -10.78 -0.25 8.07
N TYR A 76 -9.88 0.54 8.68
CA TYR A 76 -8.51 0.09 8.98
C TYR A 76 -8.50 -1.15 9.88
N GLU A 77 -9.24 -1.11 11.00
CA GLU A 77 -9.29 -2.22 11.96
C GLU A 77 -9.93 -3.49 11.38
N ASP A 78 -10.95 -3.35 10.53
CA ASP A 78 -11.58 -4.47 9.84
C ASP A 78 -10.63 -5.09 8.78
N ALA A 79 -9.83 -4.30 8.06
CA ALA A 79 -8.80 -4.80 7.14
C ALA A 79 -7.64 -5.49 7.91
N ARG A 80 -7.18 -4.85 9.00
CA ARG A 80 -6.18 -5.38 9.94
C ARG A 80 -6.57 -6.76 10.49
N ALA A 81 -7.84 -6.94 10.87
CA ALA A 81 -8.32 -8.20 11.42
C ALA A 81 -8.16 -9.37 10.42
N GLU A 82 -8.50 -9.15 9.15
CA GLU A 82 -8.38 -10.17 8.09
C GLU A 82 -6.92 -10.52 7.80
N PHE A 83 -6.04 -9.52 7.69
CA PHE A 83 -4.60 -9.76 7.50
C PHE A 83 -3.97 -10.49 8.68
N ASN A 84 -4.32 -10.13 9.91
CA ASN A 84 -3.84 -10.83 11.10
C ASN A 84 -4.42 -12.26 11.19
N ALA A 85 -5.64 -12.52 10.71
CA ALA A 85 -6.19 -13.87 10.58
C ALA A 85 -5.41 -14.73 9.56
N ALA A 86 -5.09 -14.18 8.38
CA ALA A 86 -4.24 -14.83 7.39
C ALA A 86 -2.85 -15.16 7.94
N ILE A 87 -2.24 -14.25 8.70
CA ILE A 87 -0.97 -14.49 9.42
C ILE A 87 -1.09 -15.66 10.41
N VAL A 88 -2.17 -15.73 11.18
CA VAL A 88 -2.41 -16.86 12.12
C VAL A 88 -2.56 -18.19 11.37
N ARG A 89 -3.26 -18.20 10.21
CA ARG A 89 -3.35 -19.40 9.35
C ARG A 89 -1.98 -19.84 8.83
N LEU A 90 -1.14 -18.93 8.34
CA LEU A 90 0.21 -19.26 7.87
C LEU A 90 1.09 -19.83 9.00
N ARG A 91 0.98 -19.29 10.23
CA ARG A 91 1.70 -19.84 11.40
C ARG A 91 1.22 -21.24 11.75
N LEU A 92 -0.08 -21.52 11.65
CA LEU A 92 -0.65 -22.85 11.90
C LEU A 92 -0.18 -23.86 10.84
N ALA A 93 -0.25 -23.51 9.55
CA ALA A 93 0.20 -24.35 8.46
C ALA A 93 1.70 -24.68 8.55
N LEU A 94 2.51 -23.69 8.93
CA LEU A 94 3.94 -23.88 9.22
C LEU A 94 4.19 -24.80 10.42
N ALA A 95 3.41 -24.67 11.50
CA ALA A 95 3.52 -25.54 12.68
C ALA A 95 3.06 -26.99 12.41
N GLN A 96 2.16 -27.19 11.44
CA GLN A 96 1.71 -28.50 10.96
C GLN A 96 2.65 -29.14 9.93
N GLY A 97 3.68 -28.43 9.47
CA GLY A 97 4.64 -28.92 8.47
C GLY A 97 4.15 -28.92 7.03
N ASN A 98 2.93 -28.43 6.76
CA ASN A 98 2.29 -28.42 5.44
C ASN A 98 1.95 -26.99 4.95
N PRO A 99 2.92 -26.03 4.90
CA PRO A 99 2.65 -24.64 4.54
C PRO A 99 2.01 -24.48 3.14
N ASP A 100 2.43 -25.30 2.18
CA ASP A 100 2.00 -25.20 0.78
C ASP A 100 0.55 -25.65 0.56
N GLN A 101 0.04 -26.56 1.40
CA GLN A 101 -1.32 -27.11 1.27
C GLN A 101 -2.39 -26.06 1.62
N GLU A 102 -2.14 -25.22 2.62
CA GLU A 102 -3.03 -24.13 3.02
C GLU A 102 -2.83 -22.86 2.16
N LEU A 103 -1.72 -22.77 1.41
CA LEU A 103 -1.32 -21.55 0.71
C LEU A 103 -2.38 -21.06 -0.28
N GLU A 104 -3.02 -21.94 -1.05
CA GLU A 104 -4.10 -21.54 -1.99
C GLU A 104 -5.33 -20.95 -1.31
N GLY A 105 -5.70 -21.47 -0.13
CA GLY A 105 -6.76 -20.88 0.69
C GLY A 105 -6.35 -19.48 1.15
N ILE A 106 -5.12 -19.36 1.64
CA ILE A 106 -4.58 -18.10 2.17
C ILE A 106 -4.39 -17.06 1.07
N LYS A 107 -3.97 -17.42 -0.16
CA LYS A 107 -3.92 -16.50 -1.31
C LYS A 107 -5.28 -15.88 -1.62
N ARG A 108 -6.38 -16.62 -1.43
CA ARG A 108 -7.75 -16.10 -1.61
C ARG A 108 -8.10 -15.09 -0.51
N ASP A 109 -7.81 -15.43 0.74
CA ASP A 109 -8.04 -14.55 1.90
C ASP A 109 -7.22 -13.26 1.78
N LEU A 110 -5.94 -13.35 1.38
CA LEU A 110 -5.06 -12.21 1.15
C LEU A 110 -5.60 -11.27 0.07
N ARG A 111 -6.10 -11.79 -1.07
CA ARG A 111 -6.72 -10.96 -2.11
C ARG A 111 -7.98 -10.23 -1.61
N LEU A 112 -8.80 -10.89 -0.79
CA LEU A 112 -9.98 -10.27 -0.17
C LEU A 112 -9.57 -9.18 0.85
N ALA A 113 -8.56 -9.45 1.67
CA ALA A 113 -8.02 -8.50 2.64
C ALA A 113 -7.38 -7.29 1.96
N SER A 114 -6.61 -7.50 0.87
CA SER A 114 -6.07 -6.42 0.04
C SER A 114 -7.16 -5.53 -0.52
N SER A 115 -8.27 -6.08 -1.01
CA SER A 115 -9.40 -5.26 -1.49
C SER A 115 -10.01 -4.36 -0.39
N LYS A 116 -10.04 -4.81 0.87
CA LYS A 116 -10.44 -3.96 2.01
C LYS A 116 -9.40 -2.85 2.28
N ARG A 117 -8.11 -3.18 2.22
CA ARG A 117 -6.99 -2.23 2.38
C ARG A 117 -6.98 -1.19 1.26
N ASP A 118 -7.25 -1.59 0.02
CA ASP A 118 -7.42 -0.69 -1.13
C ASP A 118 -8.61 0.25 -0.95
N GLY A 119 -9.75 -0.24 -0.43
CA GLY A 119 -10.91 0.59 -0.11
C GLY A 119 -10.61 1.67 0.94
N PHE A 120 -10.00 1.27 2.07
CA PHE A 120 -9.53 2.19 3.11
C PHE A 120 -8.55 3.24 2.54
N CYS A 121 -7.54 2.80 1.78
CA CYS A 121 -6.58 3.71 1.17
C CYS A 121 -7.24 4.68 0.17
N ALA A 122 -8.16 4.21 -0.68
CA ALA A 122 -8.87 5.08 -1.62
C ALA A 122 -9.66 6.20 -0.90
N HIS A 123 -10.25 5.92 0.26
CA HIS A 123 -10.86 6.94 1.09
C HIS A 123 -9.83 7.93 1.67
N THR A 124 -8.65 7.48 2.09
CA THR A 124 -7.59 8.39 2.57
C THR A 124 -6.97 9.24 1.46
N ASP A 125 -6.87 8.70 0.25
CA ASP A 125 -6.36 9.41 -0.93
C ASP A 125 -7.32 10.54 -1.36
N ALA A 126 -8.63 10.32 -1.18
CA ALA A 126 -9.65 11.34 -1.38
C ALA A 126 -9.50 12.52 -0.39
N LEU A 127 -8.99 12.29 0.82
CA LEU A 127 -8.70 13.37 1.78
C LEU A 127 -7.55 14.25 1.30
N LEU A 128 -6.49 13.65 0.72
CA LEU A 128 -5.34 14.40 0.19
C LEU A 128 -5.75 15.28 -1.01
N THR A 129 -6.54 14.73 -1.93
CA THR A 129 -7.00 15.49 -3.12
C THR A 129 -7.99 16.60 -2.76
N ALA A 130 -8.79 16.44 -1.69
CA ALA A 130 -9.63 17.51 -1.14
C ALA A 130 -8.83 18.64 -0.45
N THR A 131 -7.58 18.39 -0.05
CA THR A 131 -6.69 19.40 0.56
C THR A 131 -5.73 20.08 -0.42
N ASP A 132 -5.68 19.65 -1.69
CA ASP A 132 -4.71 20.14 -2.67
C ASP A 132 -5.11 21.52 -3.25
N ASN A 133 -4.77 22.57 -2.50
CA ASN A 133 -4.94 23.97 -2.90
C ASN A 133 -3.84 24.48 -3.86
N GLY A 134 -3.05 23.59 -4.48
CA GLY A 134 -1.95 23.93 -5.38
C GLY A 134 -0.57 24.06 -4.72
N GLU A 135 -0.45 23.74 -3.43
CA GLU A 135 0.83 23.66 -2.73
C GLU A 135 1.24 22.20 -2.49
N LYS A 136 2.32 21.77 -3.18
CA LYS A 136 3.13 20.56 -2.95
C LYS A 136 2.38 19.27 -2.58
N SER A 137 2.29 18.34 -3.54
CA SER A 137 1.80 16.95 -3.38
C SER A 137 1.84 16.43 -1.93
N PRO A 138 0.68 16.33 -1.25
CA PRO A 138 0.57 15.94 0.15
C PRO A 138 1.24 14.60 0.49
N TRP A 139 1.44 13.71 -0.49
CA TRP A 139 2.21 12.48 -0.35
C TRP A 139 3.68 12.68 0.06
N ALA A 140 4.31 13.79 -0.35
CA ALA A 140 5.69 14.11 0.02
C ALA A 140 5.86 14.38 1.53
N ILE A 141 4.76 14.64 2.25
CA ILE A 141 4.73 14.79 3.71
C ILE A 141 4.74 13.41 4.39
N VAL A 142 4.14 12.39 3.77
CA VAL A 142 3.84 11.09 4.40
C VAL A 142 4.84 9.99 4.02
N ILE A 143 5.53 10.09 2.87
CA ILE A 143 6.43 9.04 2.36
C ILE A 143 7.90 9.35 2.63
N PRO A 144 8.50 8.69 3.64
CA PRO A 144 9.86 8.19 3.56
C PRO A 144 9.84 6.64 3.47
N VAL A 145 10.10 6.14 2.26
CA VAL A 145 10.52 4.76 1.90
C VAL A 145 9.58 3.59 2.27
N VAL A 146 9.06 2.91 1.23
CA VAL A 146 8.45 1.55 1.32
C VAL A 146 9.08 0.55 0.33
N VAL A 147 10.04 0.98 -0.50
CA VAL A 147 10.53 0.17 -1.65
C VAL A 147 11.72 -0.74 -1.29
N ASP A 148 12.68 -0.28 -0.48
CA ASP A 148 13.94 -1.02 -0.27
C ASP A 148 13.80 -2.31 0.56
N VAL A 149 12.84 -2.36 1.50
CA VAL A 149 12.71 -3.50 2.44
C VAL A 149 12.19 -4.76 1.74
N VAL A 150 11.24 -4.61 0.81
CA VAL A 150 10.60 -5.74 0.11
C VAL A 150 11.61 -6.49 -0.77
N LEU A 151 12.45 -5.76 -1.50
CA LEU A 151 13.47 -6.35 -2.37
C LEU A 151 14.57 -7.05 -1.55
N GLN A 152 15.03 -6.47 -0.44
CA GLN A 152 16.05 -7.11 0.41
C GLN A 152 15.56 -8.43 1.02
N VAL A 153 14.30 -8.50 1.46
CA VAL A 153 13.73 -9.75 2.01
C VAL A 153 13.63 -10.82 0.91
N ALA A 154 13.17 -10.47 -0.29
CA ALA A 154 13.10 -11.39 -1.42
C ALA A 154 14.48 -11.90 -1.85
N GLU A 155 15.47 -11.01 -2.03
CA GLU A 155 16.83 -11.40 -2.41
C GLU A 155 17.57 -12.20 -1.31
N TRP A 156 17.22 -12.02 -0.04
CA TRP A 156 17.77 -12.82 1.05
C TRP A 156 17.20 -14.24 1.03
N PHE A 157 15.88 -14.39 0.87
CA PHE A 157 15.24 -15.70 0.75
C PHE A 157 15.70 -16.49 -0.49
N MET A 158 16.02 -15.82 -1.62
CA MET A 158 16.58 -16.50 -2.79
C MET A 158 18.03 -16.99 -2.59
N ARG A 159 18.79 -16.42 -1.63
CA ARG A 159 20.21 -16.78 -1.39
C ARG A 159 20.41 -17.94 -0.41
N ASP A 160 19.47 -18.20 0.51
CA ASP A 160 19.62 -19.24 1.54
C ASP A 160 19.25 -20.64 1.04
N THR A 161 20.19 -21.26 0.32
CA THR A 161 20.09 -22.66 -0.11
C THR A 161 20.66 -23.62 0.96
N VAL A 162 19.79 -24.52 1.43
CA VAL A 162 20.13 -25.73 2.23
C VAL A 162 20.78 -25.43 3.60
N ARG A 163 20.01 -24.83 4.51
CA ARG A 163 20.30 -24.84 5.96
C ARG A 163 19.12 -25.42 6.74
N LYS A 164 19.42 -26.14 7.83
CA LYS A 164 18.50 -27.03 8.58
C LYS A 164 17.12 -26.42 8.83
N ASP A 165 16.07 -27.20 8.60
CA ASP A 165 14.67 -26.76 8.53
C ASP A 165 14.17 -26.02 9.79
N GLU A 166 14.71 -26.35 10.97
CA GLU A 166 14.41 -25.66 12.24
C GLU A 166 14.73 -24.16 12.20
N LEU A 167 15.85 -23.78 11.58
CA LEU A 167 16.25 -22.37 11.43
C LEU A 167 15.27 -21.64 10.52
N ARG A 168 14.93 -22.24 9.38
CA ARG A 168 13.95 -21.70 8.43
C ARG A 168 12.56 -21.52 9.07
N ALA A 169 12.10 -22.50 9.84
CA ALA A 169 10.83 -22.41 10.58
C ALA A 169 10.85 -21.35 11.70
N SER A 170 12.00 -21.01 12.28
CA SER A 170 12.11 -19.88 13.21
C SER A 170 12.05 -18.52 12.49
N GLN A 171 12.77 -18.38 11.38
CA GLN A 171 12.81 -17.16 10.56
C GLN A 171 11.43 -16.81 9.97
N TYR A 172 10.69 -17.80 9.47
CA TYR A 172 9.33 -17.60 9.00
C TYR A 172 8.36 -17.17 10.13
N ARG A 173 8.50 -17.72 11.35
CA ARG A 173 7.70 -17.28 12.50
C ARG A 173 8.01 -15.84 12.88
N GLU A 174 9.27 -15.44 12.87
CA GLU A 174 9.68 -14.05 13.13
C GLU A 174 9.14 -13.10 12.05
N ALA A 175 9.30 -13.44 10.77
CA ALA A 175 8.78 -12.62 9.67
C ALA A 175 7.25 -12.50 9.68
N LEU A 176 6.54 -13.57 10.07
CA LEU A 176 5.09 -13.56 10.30
C LEU A 176 4.69 -12.80 11.59
N ASN A 177 5.56 -12.68 12.59
CA ASN A 177 5.34 -11.81 13.75
C ASN A 177 5.46 -10.34 13.34
N ASN A 178 6.54 -9.98 12.63
CA ASN A 178 6.78 -8.63 12.16
C ASN A 178 5.68 -8.17 11.17
N ALA A 179 5.15 -9.06 10.34
CA ALA A 179 4.07 -8.78 9.41
C ALA A 179 2.73 -8.34 10.05
N GLN A 180 2.57 -8.48 11.37
CA GLN A 180 1.33 -8.06 12.04
C GLN A 180 1.10 -6.55 11.93
N TRP A 181 -0.16 -6.18 11.73
CA TRP A 181 -0.55 -4.78 11.65
C TRP A 181 -0.73 -4.18 13.07
N PRO A 182 -0.11 -3.02 13.36
CA PRO A 182 -0.30 -2.31 14.64
C PRO A 182 -1.76 -1.89 14.81
N LEU A 183 -2.19 -1.55 16.03
CA LEU A 183 -3.49 -0.90 16.21
C LEU A 183 -3.46 0.48 15.55
N PHE A 184 -4.59 0.98 15.06
CA PHE A 184 -4.67 2.34 14.52
C PHE A 184 -4.17 3.37 15.54
N ALA A 185 -4.50 3.18 16.83
CA ALA A 185 -4.06 4.02 17.93
C ALA A 185 -2.52 4.17 17.98
N ASP A 186 -1.77 3.08 17.78
CA ASP A 186 -0.32 3.01 17.94
C ASP A 186 0.48 3.65 16.79
N ILE A 187 -0.17 3.89 15.64
CA ILE A 187 0.48 4.52 14.48
C ILE A 187 0.75 6.01 14.77
N PRO A 188 2.00 6.50 14.74
CA PRO A 188 2.28 7.92 14.99
C PRO A 188 1.73 8.82 13.87
N LYS A 189 1.30 10.04 14.22
CA LYS A 189 1.07 11.11 13.23
C LYS A 189 2.42 11.39 12.52
N PRO A 190 2.46 11.64 11.20
CA PRO A 190 3.71 12.02 10.55
C PRO A 190 4.26 13.33 11.17
N GLU A 191 5.57 13.36 11.42
CA GLU A 191 6.29 14.44 12.11
C GLU A 191 6.19 15.80 11.39
N SER A 192 6.02 15.74 10.07
CA SER A 192 5.86 16.83 9.12
C SER A 192 4.41 17.32 8.95
N ALA A 193 3.44 16.76 9.69
CA ALA A 193 2.03 17.12 9.52
C ALA A 193 1.73 18.57 9.98
N PRO A 194 0.83 19.30 9.28
CA PRO A 194 0.42 20.64 9.70
C PRO A 194 -0.19 20.64 11.12
N PRO A 195 -0.10 21.78 11.83
CA PRO A 195 -0.78 21.94 13.11
C PRO A 195 -2.29 21.76 12.93
N SER A 196 -2.92 21.09 13.91
CA SER A 196 -4.37 20.91 13.89
C SER A 196 -5.07 22.28 14.01
N PRO A 197 -6.18 22.50 13.29
CA PRO A 197 -7.03 23.68 13.46
C PRO A 197 -7.77 23.69 14.80
#